data_AF-A0A449AJ11-F1
#
_entry.id   AF-A0A449AJ11-F1
#
_cell.length_a   1.000
_cell.length_b   1.000
_cell.length_c   1.000
_cell.angle_alpha   90.00
_cell.angle_beta   90.00
_cell.angle_gamma   90.00
#
_symmetry.space_group_name_H-M   'P 1'
#
loop_
_entity.id
_entity.type
_entity.pdbx_description
1 polymer ?
#
loop_
_entity_poly.entity_id
_entity_poly.type
_entity_poly.pdbx_seq_one_letter_code
_entity_poly.pdbx_strand_id
1 'polypeptide(L)'
;MPLKWISKQKIQEQEATFNLYKKYESIRSKNENNILSFDTLISRPLLHNNVGFSSNEYINIKNMINEAVNKKYDLIFDEFTITFNLNLKYSTSVMIPMVTNHSGEMSDNFAANLTSSDDYLTHKILRDFNNEITNFLGRGYYLEIIPNTILFYHNQELKLFFSKELSVKIQ
;
A
#
# COMPACT_ATOMS: atom_id res chain seq x y z
N MET A 1 -1.55 33.56 -25.58
CA MET A 1 -2.30 32.33 -25.94
C MET A 1 -2.01 31.16 -24.96
N PRO A 2 -2.37 31.22 -23.66
CA PRO A 2 -2.03 30.16 -22.70
C PRO A 2 -3.19 29.17 -22.42
N LEU A 3 -4.43 29.61 -22.62
CA LEU A 3 -5.64 28.89 -22.16
C LEU A 3 -5.87 27.54 -22.84
N LYS A 4 -5.52 27.39 -24.14
CA LYS A 4 -5.70 26.12 -24.88
C LYS A 4 -4.71 25.01 -24.50
N TRP A 5 -3.54 25.37 -23.95
CA TRP A 5 -2.54 24.38 -23.53
C TRP A 5 -2.86 23.80 -22.15
N ILE A 6 -3.29 24.66 -21.22
CA ILE A 6 -3.68 24.28 -19.86
C ILE A 6 -4.90 23.34 -19.87
N SER A 7 -5.87 23.58 -20.76
CA SER A 7 -7.05 22.69 -20.86
C SER A 7 -6.70 21.30 -21.37
N LYS A 8 -5.76 21.19 -22.34
CA LYS A 8 -5.33 19.90 -22.90
C LYS A 8 -4.56 19.04 -21.89
N GLN A 9 -3.67 19.65 -21.09
CA GLN A 9 -2.97 18.95 -20.01
C GLN A 9 -3.93 18.44 -18.94
N LYS A 10 -4.89 19.28 -18.48
CA LYS A 10 -5.89 18.86 -17.48
C LYS A 10 -6.76 17.69 -17.96
N ILE A 11 -7.15 17.67 -19.24
CA ILE A 11 -7.91 16.55 -19.82
C ILE A 11 -7.06 15.26 -19.83
N GLN A 12 -5.79 15.36 -20.21
CA GLN A 12 -4.88 14.21 -20.27
C GLN A 12 -4.57 13.62 -18.89
N GLU A 13 -4.37 14.46 -17.86
CA GLU A 13 -4.20 14.03 -16.46
C GLU A 13 -5.46 13.30 -15.93
N GLN A 14 -6.65 13.83 -16.24
CA GLN A 14 -7.91 13.21 -15.85
C GLN A 14 -8.11 11.84 -16.51
N GLU A 15 -7.83 11.71 -17.81
CA GLU A 15 -7.90 10.43 -18.52
C GLU A 15 -6.89 9.40 -17.98
N ALA A 16 -5.66 9.82 -17.70
CA ALA A 16 -4.62 8.95 -17.16
C ALA A 16 -4.99 8.42 -15.76
N THR A 17 -5.48 9.31 -14.89
CA THR A 17 -5.95 8.97 -13.53
C THR A 17 -7.18 8.05 -13.57
N PHE A 18 -8.14 8.32 -14.47
CA PHE A 18 -9.31 7.47 -14.67
C PHE A 18 -8.95 6.06 -15.15
N ASN A 19 -7.96 5.94 -16.04
CA ASN A 19 -7.47 4.64 -16.51
C ASN A 19 -6.81 3.82 -15.39
N LEU A 20 -6.12 4.46 -14.44
CA LEU A 20 -5.57 3.78 -13.27
C LEU A 20 -6.66 3.15 -12.41
N TYR A 21 -7.71 3.90 -12.07
CA TYR A 21 -8.80 3.39 -11.23
C TYR A 21 -9.56 2.26 -11.94
N LYS A 22 -9.82 2.38 -13.25
CA LYS A 22 -10.40 1.29 -14.03
C LYS A 22 -9.55 0.03 -14.00
N LYS A 23 -8.21 0.18 -14.04
CA LYS A 23 -7.29 -0.96 -13.98
C LYS A 23 -7.33 -1.63 -12.61
N TYR A 24 -7.41 -0.87 -11.53
CA TYR A 24 -7.65 -1.40 -10.18
C TYR A 24 -8.94 -2.24 -10.13
N GLU A 25 -10.08 -1.69 -10.57
CA GLU A 25 -11.37 -2.41 -10.56
C GLU A 25 -11.33 -3.68 -11.42
N SER A 26 -10.67 -3.63 -12.59
CA SER A 26 -10.49 -4.81 -13.44
C SER A 26 -9.61 -5.88 -12.78
N ILE A 27 -8.57 -5.50 -12.03
CA ILE A 27 -7.72 -6.48 -11.34
C ILE A 27 -8.49 -7.08 -10.17
N ARG A 28 -9.20 -6.24 -9.39
CA ARG A 28 -10.02 -6.67 -8.26
C ARG A 28 -11.07 -7.70 -8.67
N SER A 29 -11.90 -7.37 -9.66
CA SER A 29 -12.98 -8.24 -10.14
C SER A 29 -12.49 -9.57 -10.75
N LYS A 30 -11.34 -9.56 -11.44
CA LYS A 30 -10.79 -10.79 -12.06
C LYS A 30 -10.12 -11.72 -11.06
N ASN A 31 -9.66 -11.21 -9.93
CA ASN A 31 -8.84 -11.94 -8.97
C ASN A 31 -9.48 -11.99 -7.57
N GLU A 32 -10.79 -11.73 -7.45
CA GLU A 32 -11.50 -11.62 -6.16
C GLU A 32 -11.21 -12.81 -5.23
N ASN A 33 -11.21 -14.03 -5.77
CA ASN A 33 -10.96 -15.26 -5.00
C ASN A 33 -9.48 -15.48 -4.62
N ASN A 34 -8.56 -14.67 -5.15
CA ASN A 34 -7.11 -14.79 -4.93
C ASN A 34 -6.52 -13.55 -4.24
N ILE A 35 -7.39 -12.62 -3.80
CA ILE A 35 -7.00 -11.46 -3.01
C ILE A 35 -7.07 -11.83 -1.53
N LEU A 36 -5.95 -11.71 -0.83
CA LEU A 36 -5.88 -11.88 0.62
C LEU A 36 -5.94 -10.50 1.28
N SER A 37 -6.90 -10.33 2.18
CA SER A 37 -7.05 -9.11 2.97
C SER A 37 -5.99 -9.01 4.06
N PHE A 38 -5.77 -7.80 4.57
CA PHE A 38 -4.93 -7.55 5.76
C PHE A 38 -5.29 -8.47 6.92
N ASP A 39 -6.57 -8.58 7.27
CA ASP A 39 -7.02 -9.43 8.39
C ASP A 39 -6.71 -10.92 8.13
N THR A 40 -6.75 -11.37 6.87
CA THR A 40 -6.34 -12.73 6.51
C THR A 40 -4.83 -12.90 6.69
N LEU A 41 -4.03 -11.96 6.21
CA LEU A 41 -2.57 -12.00 6.26
C LEU A 41 -2.03 -11.94 7.70
N ILE A 42 -2.61 -11.09 8.55
CA ILE A 42 -2.17 -10.90 9.93
C ILE A 42 -2.69 -12.00 10.87
N SER A 43 -3.76 -12.73 10.50
CA SER A 43 -4.36 -13.77 11.35
C SER A 43 -3.36 -14.86 11.76
N ARG A 44 -2.49 -15.29 10.83
CA ARG A 44 -1.51 -16.35 11.08
C ARG A 44 -0.35 -15.89 11.97
N PRO A 45 0.26 -14.71 11.76
CA PRO A 45 1.19 -14.11 12.72
C PRO A 45 0.60 -14.00 14.13
N LEU A 46 -0.66 -13.56 14.26
CA LEU A 46 -1.33 -13.47 15.55
C LEU A 46 -1.47 -14.85 16.21
N LEU A 47 -1.99 -15.83 15.46
CA LEU A 47 -2.18 -17.20 15.94
C LEU A 47 -0.85 -17.84 16.37
N HIS A 48 0.21 -17.68 15.58
CA HIS A 48 1.53 -18.22 15.87
C HIS A 48 2.13 -17.66 17.17
N ASN A 49 1.79 -16.40 17.48
CA ASN A 49 2.23 -15.71 18.69
C ASN A 49 1.21 -15.82 19.85
N ASN A 50 0.19 -16.67 19.73
CA ASN A 50 -0.87 -16.88 20.73
C ASN A 50 -1.61 -15.59 21.13
N VAL A 51 -1.79 -14.67 20.18
CA VAL A 51 -2.55 -13.42 20.37
C VAL A 51 -3.78 -13.39 19.46
N GLY A 52 -4.77 -12.58 19.85
CA GLY A 52 -6.00 -12.37 19.08
C GLY A 52 -6.14 -10.95 18.54
N PHE A 53 -7.20 -10.73 17.75
CA PHE A 53 -7.55 -9.43 17.18
C PHE A 53 -7.96 -8.36 18.21
N SER A 54 -8.10 -8.72 19.49
CA SER A 54 -8.34 -7.79 20.59
C SER A 54 -7.06 -7.43 21.37
N SER A 55 -5.91 -7.97 20.97
CA SER A 55 -4.62 -7.70 21.61
C SER A 55 -4.16 -6.26 21.36
N ASN A 56 -3.42 -5.69 22.30
CA ASN A 56 -2.89 -4.34 22.17
C ASN A 56 -1.90 -4.25 20.99
N GLU A 57 -1.14 -5.32 20.76
CA GLU A 57 -0.16 -5.45 19.69
C GLU A 57 -0.85 -5.35 18.33
N TYR A 58 -1.92 -6.12 18.09
CA TYR A 58 -2.70 -6.02 16.85
C TYR A 58 -3.29 -4.62 16.68
N ILE A 59 -3.89 -4.06 17.74
CA ILE A 59 -4.50 -2.73 17.69
C ILE A 59 -3.45 -1.68 17.34
N ASN A 60 -2.25 -1.76 17.93
CA ASN A 60 -1.15 -0.85 17.65
C ASN A 60 -0.69 -0.95 16.19
N ILE A 61 -0.44 -2.16 15.68
CA ILE A 61 -0.06 -2.38 14.28
C ILE A 61 -1.13 -1.83 13.33
N LYS A 62 -2.40 -2.14 13.58
CA LYS A 62 -3.52 -1.65 12.78
C LYS A 62 -3.62 -0.12 12.80
N ASN A 63 -3.43 0.49 13.97
CA ASN A 63 -3.44 1.94 14.13
C ASN A 63 -2.27 2.60 13.40
N MET A 64 -1.06 2.04 13.49
CA MET A 64 0.11 2.52 12.73
C MET A 64 -0.16 2.54 11.23
N ILE A 65 -0.74 1.45 10.69
CA ILE A 65 -1.11 1.37 9.27
C ILE A 65 -2.18 2.41 8.91
N ASN A 66 -3.25 2.49 9.70
CA ASN A 66 -4.34 3.44 9.44
C ASN A 66 -3.87 4.89 9.52
N GLU A 67 -3.04 5.22 10.51
CA GLU A 67 -2.46 6.55 10.65
C GLU A 67 -1.59 6.89 9.44
N ALA A 68 -0.73 5.97 9.02
CA ALA A 68 0.12 6.21 7.85
C ALA A 68 -0.69 6.40 6.58
N VAL A 69 -1.74 5.60 6.35
CA VAL A 69 -2.63 5.76 5.19
C VAL A 69 -3.38 7.09 5.24
N ASN A 70 -3.84 7.52 6.43
CA ASN A 70 -4.58 8.76 6.60
C ASN A 70 -3.69 9.99 6.42
N LYS A 71 -2.49 9.97 7.02
CA LYS A 71 -1.52 11.07 6.98
C LYS A 71 -0.58 11.03 5.78
N LYS A 72 -0.69 9.99 4.94
CA LYS A 72 0.16 9.75 3.77
C LYS A 72 1.63 9.60 4.15
N TYR A 73 1.88 8.92 5.27
CA TYR A 73 3.21 8.52 5.69
C TYR A 73 3.63 7.26 4.96
N ASP A 74 4.94 7.11 4.77
CA ASP A 74 5.51 5.93 4.16
C ASP A 74 5.32 4.71 5.07
N LEU A 75 5.07 3.54 4.49
CA LEU A 75 4.92 2.27 5.20
C LEU A 75 6.07 1.37 4.81
N ILE A 76 6.98 1.12 5.75
CA ILE A 76 8.23 0.39 5.49
C ILE A 76 8.03 -1.08 5.87
N PHE A 77 8.12 -1.97 4.88
CA PHE A 77 8.15 -3.43 5.03
C PHE A 77 9.58 -3.94 4.77
N ASP A 78 9.83 -5.22 5.06
CA ASP A 78 11.18 -5.80 4.94
C ASP A 78 11.72 -5.69 3.50
N GLU A 79 10.88 -6.01 2.50
CA GLU A 79 11.27 -6.11 1.08
C GLU A 79 10.86 -4.89 0.23
N PHE A 80 9.99 -4.02 0.74
CA PHE A 80 9.47 -2.88 -0.03
C PHE A 80 8.92 -1.77 0.89
N THR A 81 8.75 -0.58 0.33
CA THR A 81 8.07 0.53 0.99
C THR A 81 6.85 0.96 0.17
N ILE A 82 5.71 1.18 0.83
CA ILE A 82 4.58 1.89 0.21
C ILE A 82 4.74 3.36 0.56
N THR A 83 5.01 4.17 -0.45
CA THR A 83 5.19 5.62 -0.34
C THR A 83 3.94 6.34 -0.85
N PHE A 84 3.70 7.55 -0.37
CA PHE A 84 2.67 8.42 -0.94
C PHE A 84 3.33 9.63 -1.60
N ASN A 85 3.29 9.69 -2.93
CA ASN A 85 4.01 10.71 -3.69
C ASN A 85 3.19 11.24 -4.87
N LEU A 86 3.58 12.42 -5.36
CA LEU A 86 3.11 12.94 -6.63
C LEU A 86 3.71 12.11 -7.76
N ASN A 87 2.85 11.67 -8.68
CA ASN A 87 3.31 11.03 -9.88
C ASN A 87 3.00 11.93 -11.08
N LEU A 88 4.02 12.68 -11.52
CA LEU A 88 3.92 13.67 -12.61
C LEU A 88 3.42 13.08 -13.93
N LYS A 89 3.49 11.75 -14.11
CA LYS A 89 2.92 11.06 -15.26
C LYS A 89 1.38 11.06 -15.26
N TYR A 90 0.76 11.11 -14.07
CA TYR A 90 -0.68 10.97 -13.89
C TYR A 90 -1.33 12.26 -13.40
N SER A 91 -0.68 12.98 -12.49
CA SER A 91 -1.13 14.28 -12.03
C SER A 91 -0.01 15.04 -11.33
N THR A 92 0.01 16.35 -11.57
CA THR A 92 0.87 17.31 -10.86
C THR A 92 0.32 17.71 -9.48
N SER A 93 -0.90 17.31 -9.13
CA SER A 93 -1.63 17.78 -7.93
C SER A 93 -2.28 16.67 -7.12
N VAL A 94 -2.06 15.40 -7.47
CA VAL A 94 -2.65 14.26 -6.74
C VAL A 94 -1.56 13.36 -6.20
N MET A 95 -1.56 13.19 -4.87
CA MET A 95 -0.72 12.23 -4.19
C MET A 95 -1.36 10.85 -4.26
N ILE A 96 -0.56 9.86 -4.62
CA ILE A 96 -1.00 8.47 -4.82
C ILE A 96 -0.06 7.50 -4.11
N PRO A 97 -0.54 6.32 -3.69
CA PRO A 97 0.34 5.27 -3.19
C PRO A 97 1.19 4.68 -4.32
N MET A 98 2.47 4.45 -4.03
CA MET A 98 3.45 3.86 -4.93
C MET A 98 4.31 2.87 -4.15
N VAL A 99 4.68 1.75 -4.79
CA VAL A 99 5.59 0.78 -4.20
C VAL A 99 7.02 1.01 -4.68
N THR A 100 7.98 0.94 -3.77
CA THR A 100 9.41 1.02 -4.06
C THR A 100 10.11 -0.21 -3.46
N ASN A 101 11.08 -0.77 -4.19
CA ASN A 101 11.83 -1.96 -3.77
C ASN A 101 13.02 -1.63 -2.85
N HIS A 102 13.18 -0.38 -2.43
CA HIS A 102 14.29 0.06 -1.58
C HIS A 102 13.75 0.37 -0.19
N SER A 103 14.08 -0.47 0.78
CA SER A 103 13.99 -0.16 2.19
C SER A 103 15.12 0.82 2.54
N GLY A 104 14.84 2.13 2.49
CA GLY A 104 15.77 3.12 3.06
C GLY A 104 16.04 4.40 2.26
N GLU A 105 15.49 4.60 1.07
CA GLU A 105 15.53 5.94 0.44
C GLU A 105 14.40 6.79 1.04
N MET A 106 14.75 7.44 2.16
CA MET A 106 13.90 8.38 2.88
C MET A 106 13.43 9.47 1.92
N SER A 107 12.14 9.44 1.58
CA SER A 107 11.46 10.69 1.31
C SER A 107 11.49 11.51 2.61
N ASP A 108 11.46 12.83 2.54
CA ASP A 108 11.33 13.69 3.74
C ASP A 108 9.98 13.49 4.48
N ASN A 109 9.17 12.49 4.07
CA ASN A 109 7.93 12.15 4.73
C ASN A 109 8.19 11.33 6.00
N PHE A 110 7.31 11.51 6.99
CA PHE A 110 7.23 10.60 8.12
C PHE A 110 6.95 9.17 7.63
N ALA A 111 7.45 8.18 8.38
CA ALA A 111 7.30 6.77 8.04
C ALA A 111 6.84 5.94 9.24
N ALA A 112 5.93 5.01 9.00
CA ALA A 112 5.58 3.94 9.90
C ALA A 112 6.47 2.72 9.59
N ASN A 113 7.33 2.37 10.54
CA ASN A 113 8.19 1.20 10.43
C ASN A 113 7.40 -0.07 10.80
N LEU A 114 7.23 -0.99 9.85
CA LEU A 114 6.57 -2.28 10.05
C LEU A 114 7.57 -3.46 9.99
N THR A 115 8.88 -3.19 10.04
CA THR A 115 9.93 -4.23 10.06
C THR A 115 10.31 -4.65 11.47
N SER A 116 10.12 -3.78 12.45
CA SER A 116 10.56 -4.00 13.84
C SER A 116 9.81 -3.14 14.85
N SER A 117 9.86 -3.56 16.12
CA SER A 117 9.37 -2.80 17.28
C SER A 117 10.31 -3.05 18.46
N ASP A 118 10.36 -2.10 19.40
CA ASP A 118 11.04 -2.28 20.69
C ASP A 118 10.25 -3.24 21.61
N ASP A 119 8.92 -3.33 21.42
CA ASP A 119 8.11 -4.32 22.09
C ASP A 119 8.35 -5.70 21.48
N TYR A 120 8.80 -6.64 22.31
CA TYR A 120 9.23 -7.97 21.86
C TYR A 120 8.14 -8.76 21.14
N LEU A 121 6.89 -8.67 21.62
CA LEU A 121 5.78 -9.42 21.04
C LEU A 121 5.33 -8.79 19.72
N THR A 122 5.21 -7.47 19.67
CA THR A 122 4.94 -6.71 18.45
C THR A 122 6.02 -6.97 17.40
N HIS A 123 7.30 -6.99 17.79
CA HIS A 123 8.41 -7.31 16.91
C HIS A 123 8.25 -8.70 16.26
N LYS A 124 7.89 -9.72 17.05
CA LYS A 124 7.65 -11.07 16.51
C LYS A 124 6.48 -11.11 15.54
N ILE A 125 5.38 -10.44 15.87
CA ILE A 125 4.20 -10.37 14.99
C ILE A 125 4.54 -9.67 13.68
N LEU A 126 5.27 -8.55 13.72
CA LEU A 126 5.71 -7.82 12.52
C LEU A 126 6.63 -8.67 11.64
N ARG A 127 7.59 -9.39 12.24
CA ARG A 127 8.46 -10.30 11.50
C ARG A 127 7.67 -11.42 10.82
N ASP A 128 6.75 -12.07 11.54
CA ASP A 128 5.91 -13.13 10.98
C ASP A 128 4.99 -12.59 9.89
N PHE A 129 4.48 -11.37 10.05
CA PHE A 129 3.65 -10.69 9.06
C PHE A 129 4.40 -10.39 7.75
N ASN A 130 5.61 -9.85 7.82
CA ASN A 130 6.46 -9.64 6.64
C ASN A 130 6.81 -10.96 5.93
N ASN A 131 7.05 -12.03 6.70
CA ASN A 131 7.25 -13.37 6.15
C ASN A 131 6.01 -13.87 5.40
N GLU A 132 4.81 -13.72 5.95
CA GLU A 132 3.57 -14.11 5.25
C GLU A 132 3.36 -13.30 3.98
N ILE A 133 3.57 -11.98 4.01
CA ILE A 133 3.49 -11.11 2.82
C ILE A 133 4.40 -11.66 1.72
N THR A 134 5.67 -11.89 2.04
CA THR A 134 6.67 -12.40 1.08
C THR A 134 6.28 -13.77 0.54
N ASN A 135 5.82 -14.67 1.42
CA ASN A 135 5.40 -16.02 1.05
C ASN A 135 4.21 -16.01 0.09
N PHE A 136 3.19 -15.21 0.35
CA PHE A 136 1.99 -15.16 -0.49
C PHE A 136 2.25 -14.44 -1.82
N LEU A 137 3.00 -13.34 -1.82
CA LEU A 137 3.43 -12.68 -3.07
C LEU A 137 4.25 -13.65 -3.94
N GLY A 138 5.19 -14.39 -3.35
CA GLY A 138 6.01 -15.38 -4.06
C GLY A 138 5.21 -16.55 -4.64
N ARG A 139 4.01 -16.81 -4.12
CA ARG A 139 3.06 -17.83 -4.63
C ARG A 139 2.07 -17.27 -5.66
N GLY A 140 2.15 -15.99 -6.00
CA GLY A 140 1.27 -15.35 -6.99
C GLY A 140 -0.09 -14.91 -6.44
N TYR A 141 -0.23 -14.75 -5.12
CA TYR A 141 -1.42 -14.14 -4.54
C TYR A 141 -1.41 -12.62 -4.74
N TYR A 142 -2.61 -12.05 -4.70
CA TYR A 142 -2.83 -10.60 -4.66
C TYR A 142 -3.08 -10.20 -3.21
N LEU A 143 -2.46 -9.13 -2.73
CA LEU A 143 -2.55 -8.73 -1.34
C LEU A 143 -3.20 -7.35 -1.19
N GLU A 144 -4.17 -7.24 -0.29
CA GLU A 144 -4.71 -5.96 0.19
C GLU A 144 -4.16 -5.71 1.60
N ILE A 145 -2.89 -5.28 1.66
CA ILE A 145 -2.17 -5.03 2.92
C ILE A 145 -2.63 -3.70 3.55
N ILE A 146 -2.96 -2.72 2.70
CA ILE A 146 -3.65 -1.50 3.10
C ILE A 146 -5.01 -1.40 2.38
N PRO A 147 -6.05 -0.84 3.02
CA PRO A 147 -7.38 -0.78 2.44
C PRO A 147 -7.41 -0.14 1.06
N ASN A 148 -8.17 -0.73 0.13
CA ASN A 148 -8.34 -0.26 -1.23
C ASN A 148 -7.06 -0.27 -2.09
N THR A 149 -6.16 -1.21 -1.82
CA THR A 149 -5.00 -1.49 -2.68
C THR A 149 -4.94 -2.94 -3.07
N ILE A 150 -4.22 -3.20 -4.16
CA ILE A 150 -3.88 -4.54 -4.62
C ILE A 150 -2.40 -4.54 -4.95
N LEU A 151 -1.63 -5.33 -4.19
CA LEU A 151 -0.21 -5.56 -4.33
C LEU A 151 0.05 -6.96 -4.89
N PHE A 152 0.85 -7.08 -5.94
CA PHE A 152 1.21 -8.38 -6.54
C PHE A 152 2.44 -8.28 -7.43
N TYR A 153 3.08 -9.42 -7.74
CA TYR A 153 4.15 -9.48 -8.72
C TYR A 153 3.61 -9.58 -10.15
N HIS A 154 4.16 -8.75 -11.06
CA HIS A 154 3.97 -8.87 -12.49
C HIS A 154 5.34 -8.82 -13.19
N ASN A 155 5.73 -9.89 -13.88
CA ASN A 155 7.04 -10.03 -14.51
C ASN A 155 8.21 -9.75 -13.53
N GLN A 156 8.16 -10.34 -12.33
CA GLN A 156 9.16 -10.14 -11.24
C GLN A 156 9.22 -8.74 -10.65
N GLU A 157 8.38 -7.80 -11.10
CA GLU A 157 8.27 -6.48 -10.51
C GLU A 157 7.05 -6.39 -9.60
N LEU A 158 7.24 -5.88 -8.39
CA LEU A 158 6.15 -5.63 -7.47
C LEU A 158 5.32 -4.44 -7.97
N LYS A 159 4.00 -4.63 -8.08
CA LYS A 159 3.05 -3.62 -8.56
C LYS A 159 2.00 -3.36 -7.50
N LEU A 160 1.67 -2.07 -7.33
CA LEU A 160 0.59 -1.60 -6.48
C LEU A 160 -0.45 -0.89 -7.35
N PHE A 161 -1.70 -1.31 -7.23
CA PHE A 161 -2.86 -0.61 -7.77
C PHE A 161 -3.76 -0.17 -6.61
N PHE A 162 -4.52 0.89 -6.82
CA PHE A 162 -5.32 1.52 -5.77
C PHE A 162 -6.61 2.09 -6.33
N SER A 163 -7.61 2.19 -5.46
CA SER A 163 -8.88 2.83 -5.79
C SER A 163 -8.78 4.36 -5.69
N LYS A 164 -9.82 5.06 -6.17
CA LYS A 164 -9.91 6.53 -6.10
C LYS A 164 -9.88 7.07 -4.66
N GLU A 165 -10.33 6.30 -3.68
CA GLU A 165 -10.45 6.68 -2.27
C GLU A 165 -9.09 7.00 -1.62
N LEU A 166 -7.99 6.46 -2.15
CA LEU A 166 -6.65 6.73 -1.62
C LEU A 166 -5.97 7.97 -2.20
N SER A 167 -6.59 8.61 -3.19
CA SER A 167 -6.01 9.74 -3.92
C SER A 167 -6.38 11.06 -3.26
N VAL A 168 -5.37 11.88 -2.95
CA VAL A 168 -5.57 13.19 -2.30
C VAL A 168 -5.12 14.31 -3.22
N LYS A 169 -5.99 15.30 -3.45
CA LYS A 169 -5.63 16.53 -4.15
C LYS A 169 -4.86 17.46 -3.22
N ILE A 170 -3.69 17.88 -3.64
CA ILE A 170 -2.93 18.96 -3.00
C ILE A 170 -3.51 20.28 -3.55
N GLN A 171 -3.95 21.16 -2.64
CA GLN A 171 -4.48 22.50 -2.97
C GLN A 171 -3.34 23.51 -3.09
#